data_AF-A0A839ASF1-F1
#
_entry.id   AF-A0A839ASF1-F1
#
_cell.length_a   1.000
_cell.length_b   1.000
_cell.length_c   1.000
_cell.angle_alpha   90.00
_cell.angle_beta   90.00
_cell.angle_gamma   90.00
#
_symmetry.space_group_name_H-M   'P 1'
#
loop_
_entity.id
_entity.type
_entity.pdbx_description
1 polymer ?
#
loop_
_entity_poly.entity_id
_entity_poly.type
_entity_poly.pdbx_seq_one_letter_code
_entity_poly.pdbx_strand_id
1 'polypeptide(L)' 'GCMQSRVYTFTVTDDCGNDATVSTTVSRDYDETAPIIVAIPDYKLDECNEAWPTSLATTWSDNCAAGGQIS' A
#
# COMPACT_ATOMS: atom_id res chain seq x y z
N GLY A 1 -1.01 5.03 1.43
CA GLY A 1 -0.74 5.85 0.23
C GLY A 1 -1.68 5.38 -0.85
N CYS A 2 -2.10 6.25 -1.77
CA CYS A 2 -3.08 5.92 -2.82
C CYS A 2 -4.52 5.70 -2.34
N MET A 3 -4.89 6.28 -1.20
CA MET A 3 -6.28 6.38 -0.79
C MET A 3 -7.02 7.31 -1.75
N GLN A 4 -8.07 6.79 -2.39
CA GLN A 4 -9.02 7.56 -3.18
C GLN A 4 -10.31 7.71 -2.38
N SER A 5 -10.98 8.85 -2.52
CA SER A 5 -12.30 9.06 -1.91
C SER A 5 -13.24 9.77 -2.87
N ARG A 6 -14.54 9.52 -2.68
CA ARG A 6 -15.62 10.21 -3.38
C ARG A 6 -16.77 10.48 -2.44
N VAL A 7 -17.33 11.67 -2.55
CA VAL A 7 -18.56 12.05 -1.83
C VAL A 7 -19.75 11.73 -2.71
N TYR A 8 -20.73 11.04 -2.14
CA TYR A 8 -22.04 10.81 -2.73
C TYR A 8 -23.08 11.58 -1.93
N THR A 9 -23.90 12.35 -2.64
CA THR A 9 -25.00 13.11 -2.08
C THR A 9 -26.31 12.49 -2.55
N PHE A 10 -27.19 12.18 -1.60
CA PHE A 10 -28.50 11.60 -1.83
C PHE A 10 -29.55 12.62 -1.41
N THR A 11 -30.52 12.85 -2.28
CA THR A 11 -31.71 13.65 -1.99
C THR A 11 -32.92 12.76 -2.17
N VAL A 12 -33.80 12.74 -1.16
CA VAL A 12 -35.03 11.94 -1.13
C VAL A 12 -36.20 12.88 -0.84
N THR A 13 -37.25 12.79 -1.65
CA THR A 13 -38.49 13.55 -1.51
C THR A 13 -39.61 12.60 -1.09
N ASP A 14 -40.40 12.97 -0.09
CA ASP A 14 -41.61 12.22 0.30
C ASP A 14 -42.85 12.64 -0.51
N ASP A 15 -43.95 11.89 -0.39
CA ASP A 15 -45.20 12.17 -1.12
C ASP A 15 -45.86 13.51 -0.72
N CYS A 16 -45.47 14.09 0.40
CA CYS A 16 -45.92 15.40 0.88
C CYS A 16 -45.09 16.55 0.29
N GLY A 17 -44.02 16.24 -0.47
CA GLY A 17 -43.10 17.22 -1.06
C GLY A 17 -42.00 17.69 -0.11
N ASN A 18 -41.75 17.00 1.00
CA ASN A 18 -40.62 17.31 1.87
C ASN A 18 -39.36 16.64 1.34
N ASP A 19 -38.27 17.40 1.26
CA ASP A 19 -36.95 16.91 0.84
C ASP A 19 -36.03 16.65 2.05
N ALA A 20 -35.25 15.57 1.98
CA ALA A 20 -34.13 15.30 2.85
C ALA A 20 -32.87 15.05 2.02
N THR A 21 -31.76 15.71 2.36
CA THR A 21 -30.46 15.53 1.69
C THR A 21 -29.41 15.05 2.68
N VAL A 22 -28.66 14.02 2.31
CA VAL A 22 -27.55 13.47 3.10
C VAL A 22 -26.35 13.18 2.20
N SER A 23 -25.14 13.32 2.73
CA SER A 23 -23.92 12.95 2.01
C SER A 23 -23.13 11.90 2.76
N THR A 24 -22.42 11.04 2.03
CA THR A 24 -21.48 10.06 2.58
C THR A 24 -20.19 10.06 1.77
N THR A 25 -19.07 9.80 2.44
CA THR A 25 -17.77 9.64 1.80
C THR A 25 -17.45 8.16 1.71
N VAL A 26 -17.21 7.69 0.48
CA VAL A 26 -16.71 6.35 0.22
C VAL A 26 -15.24 6.46 -0.13
N SER A 27 -14.38 5.75 0.61
CA SER A 27 -12.95 5.65 0.34
C SER A 27 -12.55 4.24 -0.04
N ARG A 28 -11.46 4.13 -0.81
CA ARG A 28 -10.78 2.87 -1.13
C ARG A 28 -9.29 3.10 -1.21
N ASP A 29 -8.50 2.09 -0.88
CA ASP A 29 -7.12 2.02 -1.32
C ASP A 29 -7.10 1.52 -2.77
N TYR A 30 -6.43 2.28 -3.64
CA TYR A 30 -6.33 1.97 -5.05
C TYR A 30 -4.86 1.90 -5.45
N ASP A 31 -4.37 0.68 -5.61
CA ASP A 31 -2.98 0.41 -5.95
C ASP A 31 -2.90 -0.50 -7.18
N GLU A 32 -2.11 -0.06 -8.16
CA GLU A 32 -1.85 -0.78 -9.41
C GLU A 32 -0.36 -1.03 -9.64
N THR A 33 0.50 -0.56 -8.73
CA THR A 33 1.95 -0.63 -8.89
C THR A 33 2.51 -1.60 -7.85
N ALA A 34 3.17 -2.66 -8.30
CA ALA A 34 3.78 -3.61 -7.38
C ALA A 34 4.96 -2.98 -6.63
N PRO A 35 5.27 -3.44 -5.41
CA PRO A 35 6.44 -3.01 -4.68
C PRO A 35 7.73 -3.41 -5.42
N ILE A 36 8.76 -2.60 -5.25
CA ILE A 36 10.10 -2.86 -5.77
C ILE A 36 10.96 -3.37 -4.61
N ILE A 37 11.55 -4.54 -4.77
CA ILE A 37 12.53 -5.11 -3.84
C ILE A 37 13.93 -4.85 -4.40
N VAL A 38 14.84 -4.35 -3.57
CA VAL A 38 16.24 -4.16 -3.94
C VAL A 38 16.94 -5.52 -3.90
N ALA A 39 17.60 -5.92 -4.98
CA ALA A 39 18.38 -7.15 -4.99
C ALA A 39 19.61 -6.99 -4.10
N ILE A 40 19.90 -8.02 -3.30
CA ILE A 40 21.17 -8.12 -2.58
C ILE A 40 22.25 -8.57 -3.57
N PRO A 41 23.46 -7.99 -3.53
CA PRO A 41 24.58 -8.51 -4.31
C PRO A 41 24.86 -9.97 -4.00
N ASP A 42 25.39 -10.70 -4.98
CA ASP A 42 25.82 -12.09 -4.79
C ASP A 42 26.78 -12.19 -3.61
N TYR A 43 26.47 -13.08 -2.67
CA TYR A 43 27.30 -13.29 -1.51
C TYR A 43 28.46 -14.22 -1.85
N LYS A 44 29.68 -13.72 -1.64
CA LYS A 44 30.91 -14.48 -1.83
C LYS A 44 31.65 -14.54 -0.50
N LEU A 45 32.06 -15.74 -0.12
CA LEU A 45 32.98 -15.94 1.01
C LEU A 45 34.39 -15.61 0.54
N ASP A 46 35.10 -14.81 1.32
CA ASP A 46 36.45 -14.37 0.97
C ASP A 46 37.47 -15.48 1.23
N GLU A 47 37.18 -16.38 2.18
CA GLU A 47 38.05 -17.47 2.58
C GLU A 47 37.41 -18.87 2.44
N CYS A 48 38.26 -19.90 2.47
CA CYS A 48 37.81 -21.29 2.47
C CYS A 48 37.26 -21.68 3.85
N ASN A 49 36.10 -22.34 3.87
CA ASN A 49 35.40 -22.81 5.09
C ASN A 49 34.88 -21.69 6.01
N GLU A 50 34.71 -20.48 5.49
CA GLU A 50 34.00 -19.42 6.20
C GLU A 50 32.51 -19.79 6.36
N ALA A 51 31.93 -19.44 7.50
CA ALA A 51 30.52 -19.70 7.75
C ALA A 51 29.64 -18.74 6.92
N TRP A 52 28.60 -19.28 6.28
CA TRP A 52 27.62 -18.45 5.60
C TRP A 52 26.87 -17.54 6.58
N PRO A 53 26.49 -16.32 6.16
CA PRO A 53 25.66 -15.45 6.97
C PRO A 53 24.33 -16.14 7.30
N THR A 54 23.88 -15.98 8.55
CA THR A 54 22.65 -16.59 9.04
C THR A 54 21.39 -15.82 8.66
N SER A 55 21.54 -14.56 8.23
CA SER A 55 20.45 -13.73 7.72
C SER A 55 20.98 -12.73 6.70
N LEU A 56 20.11 -12.32 5.77
CA LEU A 56 20.41 -11.33 4.75
C LEU A 56 19.25 -10.34 4.71
N ALA A 57 19.52 -9.06 4.90
CA ALA A 57 18.50 -8.04 4.85
C ALA A 57 18.57 -7.24 3.54
N THR A 58 17.41 -6.92 2.98
CA THR A 58 17.27 -5.94 1.91
C THR A 58 16.12 -4.99 2.16
N THR A 59 16.01 -3.96 1.32
CA THR A 59 14.94 -2.98 1.38
C THR A 59 13.92 -3.22 0.27
N TRP A 60 12.70 -2.74 0.50
CA TRP A 60 11.67 -2.65 -0.50
C TRP A 60 10.96 -1.29 -0.39
N SER A 61 10.43 -0.81 -1.50
CA SER A 61 9.69 0.43 -1.60
C SER A 61 8.41 0.23 -2.40
N ASP A 62 7.41 1.03 -2.10
CA ASP A 62 6.11 1.00 -2.76
C ASP A 62 5.53 2.43 -2.78
N ASN A 63 4.79 2.78 -3.82
CA ASN A 63 4.19 4.10 -3.98
C ASN A 63 2.95 4.30 -3.09
N CYS A 64 2.31 3.22 -2.64
CA CYS A 64 1.10 3.21 -1.84
C CYS A 64 1.35 2.76 -0.39
N ALA A 65 2.45 2.06 -0.09
CA ALA A 65 2.83 1.67 1.26
C ALA A 65 4.07 2.42 1.78
N ALA A 66 4.22 2.47 3.11
CA ALA A 66 5.50 2.83 3.70
C ALA A 66 6.46 1.65 3.46
N GLY A 67 7.51 1.88 2.67
CA GLY A 67 8.55 0.87 2.40
C GLY A 67 9.21 0.34 3.68
N GLY A 68 10.06 -0.67 3.55
CA GLY A 68 10.62 -1.34 4.72
C GLY A 68 11.83 -2.21 4.41
N GLN A 69 12.22 -2.98 5.43
CA GLN A 69 13.24 -4.01 5.31
C GLN A 69 12.62 -5.40 5.37
N ILE A 70 13.19 -6.33 4.61
CA ILE A 70 12.95 -7.77 4.70
C ILE A 70 14.27 -8.45 5.04
N SER A 71 14.26 -9.48 5.87
CA SER A 71 15.45 -10.19 6.36
C SER A 71 15.25 -11.69 6.46
#